data_AF-A0A3L9M5R4-F1
#
_entry.id   AF-A0A3L9M5R4-F1
#
_cell.length_a   1.000
_cell.length_b   1.000
_cell.length_c   1.000
_cell.angle_alpha   90.00
_cell.angle_beta   90.00
_cell.angle_gamma   90.00
#
_symmetry.space_group_name_H-M   'P 1'
#
loop_
_entity.id
_entity.type
_entity.pdbx_description
1 polymer ?
#
loop_
_entity_poly.entity_id
_entity_poly.type
_entity_poly.pdbx_seq_one_letter_code
_entity_poly.pdbx_strand_id
1 'polypeptide(L)'
;MKNKIILVLLLAFLSLLSGILISKMSLLSKAGITFIYDEYSILKSWWKTGLIMFVIQIIIFFILSFIQKNTDKKVRYYGFPLIIIIIGTVGLYMTYFNFTETSHRLMNSSFKIGFYIFWLTWIGNSLSFLLNKKPNILNKESVDILSDKENMNQ
;
A
#
# COMPACT_ATOMS: atom_id res chain seq x y z
N MET A 1 6.70 19.19 -0.24
CA MET A 1 5.34 18.83 0.25
C MET A 1 4.36 18.47 -0.87
N LYS A 2 4.39 19.14 -2.03
CA LYS A 2 3.47 18.87 -3.18
C LYS A 2 3.40 17.38 -3.58
N ASN A 3 4.54 16.68 -3.70
CA ASN A 3 4.55 15.27 -4.11
C ASN A 3 3.88 14.32 -3.08
N LYS A 4 3.92 14.66 -1.79
CA LYS A 4 3.29 13.86 -0.73
C LYS A 4 1.78 14.04 -0.70
N ILE A 5 1.29 15.25 -0.97
CA ILE A 5 -0.15 15.54 -1.07
C ILE A 5 -0.76 14.79 -2.26
N ILE A 6 -0.10 14.81 -3.42
CA ILE A 6 -0.54 14.06 -4.61
C ILE A 6 -0.61 12.56 -4.31
N LEU A 7 0.38 12.02 -3.61
CA LEU A 7 0.37 10.62 -3.19
C LEU A 7 -0.81 10.30 -2.27
N VAL A 8 -1.06 11.12 -1.24
CA VAL A 8 -2.20 10.94 -0.32
C VAL A 8 -3.54 11.01 -1.06
N LEU A 9 -3.67 11.93 -2.03
CA LEU A 9 -4.89 12.04 -2.84
C LEU A 9 -5.09 10.80 -3.73
N LEU A 10 -4.01 10.28 -4.32
CA LEU A 10 -4.05 9.01 -5.07
C LEU A 10 -4.43 7.83 -4.18
N LEU A 11 -3.90 7.76 -2.95
CA LEU A 11 -4.27 6.73 -1.97
C LEU A 11 -5.76 6.82 -1.61
N ALA A 12 -6.29 8.03 -1.43
CA ALA A 12 -7.70 8.26 -1.15
C ALA A 12 -8.58 7.77 -2.31
N PHE A 13 -8.23 8.14 -3.53
CA PHE A 13 -8.94 7.73 -4.73
C PHE A 13 -8.95 6.21 -4.91
N LEU A 14 -7.78 5.55 -4.81
CA LEU A 14 -7.67 4.11 -4.99
C LEU A 14 -8.36 3.32 -3.86
N SER A 15 -8.30 3.81 -2.63
CA SER A 15 -9.00 3.19 -1.49
C SER A 15 -10.51 3.28 -1.62
N LEU A 16 -11.01 4.43 -2.09
CA LEU A 16 -12.43 4.63 -2.36
C LEU A 16 -12.89 3.76 -3.53
N LEU A 17 -12.10 3.69 -4.62
CA LEU A 17 -12.37 2.81 -5.76
C LEU A 17 -12.42 1.33 -5.32
N SER A 18 -11.45 0.90 -4.51
CA SER A 18 -11.42 -0.43 -3.90
C SER A 18 -12.69 -0.68 -3.06
N GLY A 19 -13.06 0.25 -2.17
CA GLY A 19 -14.26 0.13 -1.33
C GLY A 19 -15.56 0.04 -2.13
N ILE A 20 -15.71 0.83 -3.19
CA ILE A 20 -16.85 0.76 -4.11
C ILE A 20 -16.92 -0.62 -4.76
N LEU A 21 -15.80 -1.11 -5.31
CA LEU A 21 -15.73 -2.40 -5.99
C LEU A 21 -16.01 -3.58 -5.05
N ILE A 22 -15.49 -3.54 -3.82
CA ILE A 22 -15.76 -4.55 -2.79
C ILE A 22 -17.23 -4.52 -2.37
N SER A 23 -17.85 -3.35 -2.26
CA SER A 23 -19.27 -3.25 -1.89
C SER A 23 -20.24 -3.70 -2.99
N LYS A 24 -19.79 -3.75 -4.25
CA LYS A 24 -20.54 -4.27 -5.40
C LYS A 24 -20.58 -5.81 -5.40
N MET A 25 -20.98 -6.40 -4.29
CA MET A 25 -21.37 -7.81 -4.22
C MET A 25 -22.61 -8.05 -5.09
N SER A 26 -22.61 -9.12 -5.89
CA SER A 26 -23.74 -9.48 -6.76
C SER A 26 -25.02 -9.75 -5.95
N LEU A 27 -26.20 -9.58 -6.56
CA LEU A 27 -27.49 -9.91 -5.93
C LEU A 27 -27.52 -11.35 -5.36
N LEU A 28 -26.84 -12.30 -6.02
CA LEU A 28 -26.70 -13.69 -5.60
C LEU A 28 -25.86 -13.86 -4.31
N SER A 29 -24.85 -13.01 -4.11
CA SER A 29 -24.06 -12.97 -2.87
C SER A 29 -24.74 -12.17 -1.76
N LYS A 30 -25.59 -11.20 -2.08
CA LYS A 30 -26.49 -10.54 -1.12
C LYS A 30 -27.52 -11.50 -0.53
N ALA A 31 -28.13 -12.37 -1.34
CA ALA A 31 -29.10 -13.36 -0.89
C ALA A 31 -28.45 -14.49 -0.07
N GLY A 32 -27.30 -15.03 -0.50
CA GLY A 32 -26.59 -16.09 0.24
C GLY A 32 -25.99 -15.65 1.58
N ILE A 33 -25.52 -14.40 1.69
CA ILE A 33 -24.91 -13.89 2.95
C ILE A 33 -25.97 -13.41 3.94
N THR A 34 -27.14 -12.93 3.47
CA THR A 34 -28.25 -12.53 4.35
C THR A 34 -28.80 -13.72 5.15
N PHE A 35 -28.61 -14.96 4.68
CA PHE A 35 -29.02 -16.15 5.42
C PHE A 35 -27.89 -16.84 6.20
N ILE A 36 -26.61 -16.52 5.98
CA ILE A 36 -25.50 -17.36 6.49
C ILE A 36 -24.41 -16.59 7.28
N TYR A 37 -24.13 -15.30 7.01
CA TYR A 37 -23.02 -14.60 7.70
C TYR A 37 -23.28 -13.10 7.96
N ASP A 38 -23.73 -12.76 9.17
CA ASP A 38 -23.99 -11.37 9.61
C ASP A 38 -22.69 -10.55 9.86
N GLU A 39 -21.56 -11.24 10.04
CA GLU A 39 -20.25 -10.67 10.39
C GLU A 39 -19.63 -9.80 9.27
N TYR A 40 -20.04 -9.96 8.00
CA TYR A 40 -19.51 -9.21 6.86
C TYR A 40 -20.32 -7.95 6.50
N SER A 41 -21.22 -7.50 7.37
CA SER A 41 -22.11 -6.36 7.11
C SER A 41 -21.37 -5.05 6.79
N ILE A 42 -20.18 -4.85 7.35
CA ILE A 42 -19.34 -3.67 7.09
C ILE A 42 -18.90 -3.62 5.62
N LEU A 43 -18.57 -4.76 5.01
CA LEU A 43 -18.14 -4.85 3.62
C LEU A 43 -19.25 -4.51 2.63
N LYS A 44 -20.53 -4.58 3.05
CA LYS A 44 -21.69 -4.21 2.24
C LYS A 44 -21.80 -2.69 2.04
N SER A 45 -21.20 -1.88 2.92
CA SER A 45 -21.31 -0.42 2.88
C SER A 45 -20.09 0.21 2.22
N TRP A 46 -20.24 0.63 0.96
CA TRP A 46 -19.16 1.19 0.14
C TRP A 46 -18.32 2.27 0.82
N TRP A 47 -18.96 3.19 1.55
CA TRP A 47 -18.26 4.27 2.24
C TRP A 47 -17.51 3.78 3.49
N LYS A 48 -18.04 2.79 4.23
CA LYS A 48 -17.36 2.21 5.41
C LYS A 48 -16.16 1.38 4.98
N THR A 49 -16.34 0.53 3.96
CA THR A 49 -15.25 -0.26 3.37
C THR A 49 -14.17 0.63 2.80
N GLY A 50 -14.53 1.64 2.00
CA GLY A 50 -13.57 2.58 1.42
C GLY A 50 -12.80 3.36 2.49
N LEU A 51 -13.49 3.78 3.56
CA LEU A 51 -12.85 4.47 4.68
C LEU A 51 -11.87 3.56 5.44
N ILE A 52 -12.23 2.30 5.70
CA ILE A 52 -11.32 1.31 6.30
C ILE A 52 -10.08 1.10 5.43
N MET A 53 -10.26 0.89 4.13
CA MET A 53 -9.13 0.73 3.20
C MET A 53 -8.24 1.97 3.22
N PHE A 54 -8.82 3.17 3.23
CA PHE A 54 -8.07 4.42 3.28
C PHE A 54 -7.29 4.59 4.59
N VAL A 55 -7.91 4.28 5.73
CA VAL A 55 -7.25 4.35 7.05
C VAL A 55 -6.03 3.44 7.08
N ILE A 56 -6.13 2.21 6.57
CA ILE A 56 -5.00 1.28 6.48
C ILE A 56 -3.88 1.87 5.61
N GLN A 57 -4.21 2.42 4.44
CA GLN A 57 -3.22 3.04 3.55
C GLN A 57 -2.52 4.26 4.18
N ILE A 58 -3.28 5.07 4.92
CA ILE A 58 -2.75 6.23 5.64
C ILE A 58 -1.82 5.81 6.78
N ILE A 59 -2.17 4.77 7.54
CA ILE A 59 -1.31 4.24 8.61
C ILE A 59 0.05 3.82 8.04
N ILE A 60 0.06 3.08 6.93
CA ILE A 60 1.30 2.67 6.27
C ILE A 60 2.11 3.88 5.81
N PHE A 61 1.44 4.85 5.17
CA PHE A 61 2.07 6.09 4.71
C PHE A 61 2.73 6.87 5.87
N PHE A 62 2.06 6.95 7.03
CA PHE A 62 2.59 7.61 8.22
C PHE A 62 3.77 6.86 8.82
N ILE A 63 3.67 5.54 8.97
CA ILE A 63 4.76 4.70 9.49
C ILE A 63 6.01 4.85 8.63
N LEU A 64 5.88 4.71 7.30
CA LEU A 64 7.00 4.87 6.38
C LEU A 64 7.56 6.29 6.40
N SER A 65 6.69 7.32 6.42
CA SER A 65 7.12 8.72 6.53
C SER A 65 7.88 9.01 7.82
N PHE A 66 7.42 8.47 8.94
CA PHE A 66 8.04 8.66 10.25
C PHE A 66 9.42 8.00 10.30
N ILE A 67 9.53 6.75 9.81
CA ILE A 67 10.80 6.02 9.77
C ILE A 67 11.81 6.76 8.88
N GLN A 68 11.43 7.16 7.66
CA GLN A 68 12.34 7.88 6.77
C GLN A 68 12.77 9.25 7.30
N LYS A 69 11.90 9.94 8.06
CA LYS A 69 12.25 11.22 8.68
C LYS A 69 13.28 11.06 9.82
N ASN A 70 13.21 9.96 10.55
CA ASN A 70 13.98 9.76 11.79
C ASN A 70 15.17 8.81 11.63
N THR A 71 15.58 8.49 10.40
CA THR A 71 16.64 7.51 10.16
C THR A 71 17.54 7.93 9.02
N ASP A 72 18.83 8.01 9.34
CA ASP A 72 19.84 8.30 8.35
C ASP A 72 20.47 7.08 7.69
N LYS A 73 20.31 5.90 8.32
CA LYS A 73 20.91 4.64 7.88
C LYS A 73 20.25 4.13 6.60
N LYS A 74 21.02 4.00 5.52
CA LYS A 74 20.58 3.48 4.21
C LYS A 74 19.80 2.16 4.35
N VAL A 75 20.31 1.23 5.16
CA VAL A 75 19.67 -0.08 5.42
C VAL A 75 18.24 0.07 5.93
N ARG A 76 18.01 0.97 6.88
CA ARG A 76 16.68 1.14 7.49
C ARG A 76 15.77 2.03 6.63
N TYR A 77 16.34 2.96 5.87
CA TYR A 77 15.60 3.79 4.90
C TYR A 77 14.99 2.95 3.77
N TYR A 78 15.73 1.98 3.22
CA TYR A 78 15.27 1.13 2.12
C TYR A 78 14.68 -0.21 2.58
N GLY A 79 15.18 -0.79 3.68
CA GLY A 79 14.75 -2.09 4.18
C GLY A 79 13.31 -2.11 4.70
N PHE A 80 12.85 -1.06 5.39
CA PHE A 80 11.48 -1.00 5.90
C PHE A 80 10.43 -0.98 4.78
N PRO A 81 10.52 -0.09 3.76
CA PRO A 81 9.62 -0.15 2.60
C PRO A 81 9.63 -1.53 1.94
N LEU A 82 10.78 -2.19 1.83
CA LEU A 82 10.90 -3.52 1.23
C LEU A 82 10.11 -4.58 2.02
N ILE A 83 10.20 -4.57 3.35
CA ILE A 83 9.42 -5.48 4.22
C ILE A 83 7.92 -5.25 4.03
N ILE A 84 7.48 -4.00 3.99
CA ILE A 84 6.06 -3.67 3.78
C ILE A 84 5.58 -4.11 2.38
N ILE A 85 6.43 -4.02 1.36
CA ILE A 85 6.15 -4.58 0.02
C ILE A 85 5.98 -6.09 0.11
N ILE A 86 6.88 -6.81 0.77
CA ILE A 86 6.79 -8.27 0.93
C ILE A 86 5.46 -8.65 1.60
N ILE A 87 5.08 -7.97 2.67
CA ILE A 87 3.78 -8.18 3.34
C ILE A 87 2.62 -7.95 2.36
N GLY A 88 2.67 -6.87 1.57
CA GLY A 88 1.67 -6.58 0.54
C GLY A 88 1.56 -7.66 -0.53
N THR A 89 2.70 -8.16 -1.02
CA THR A 89 2.76 -9.22 -2.03
C THR A 89 2.26 -10.56 -1.48
N VAL A 90 2.63 -10.92 -0.25
CA VAL A 90 2.12 -12.12 0.42
C VAL A 90 0.61 -12.03 0.62
N GLY A 91 0.10 -10.88 1.06
CA GLY A 91 -1.33 -10.64 1.20
C GLY A 91 -2.09 -10.75 -0.12
N LEU A 92 -1.53 -10.20 -1.20
CA LEU A 92 -2.06 -10.35 -2.56
C LEU A 92 -2.12 -11.82 -2.99
N TYR A 93 -1.05 -12.57 -2.76
CA TYR A 93 -0.98 -13.99 -3.09
C TYR A 93 -2.01 -14.82 -2.31
N MET A 94 -2.12 -14.61 -0.98
CA MET A 94 -3.13 -15.28 -0.17
C MET A 94 -4.55 -14.95 -0.65
N THR A 95 -4.79 -13.68 -1.02
CA THR A 95 -6.09 -13.24 -1.56
C THR A 95 -6.40 -13.92 -2.89
N TYR A 96 -5.41 -14.01 -3.79
CA TYR A 96 -5.53 -14.72 -5.05
C TYR A 96 -5.83 -16.21 -4.85
N PHE A 97 -5.09 -16.87 -3.96
CA PHE A 97 -5.29 -18.28 -3.62
C PHE A 97 -6.71 -18.51 -3.08
N ASN A 98 -7.14 -17.66 -2.13
CA ASN A 98 -8.48 -17.76 -1.54
C ASN A 98 -9.60 -17.58 -2.60
N PHE A 99 -9.43 -16.67 -3.55
CA PHE A 99 -10.42 -16.46 -4.64
C PHE A 99 -10.37 -17.50 -5.76
N THR A 100 -9.37 -18.38 -5.77
CA THR A 100 -9.16 -19.39 -6.81
C THR A 100 -9.56 -20.78 -6.34
N GLU A 101 -9.17 -21.16 -5.11
CA GLU A 101 -9.30 -22.53 -4.60
C GLU A 101 -10.54 -22.78 -3.73
N THR A 102 -11.16 -21.75 -3.18
CA THR A 102 -12.28 -21.92 -2.23
C THR A 102 -13.65 -21.61 -2.86
N SER A 103 -14.72 -21.84 -2.09
CA SER A 103 -16.10 -21.43 -2.43
C SER A 103 -16.23 -19.94 -2.79
N HIS A 104 -15.25 -19.11 -2.43
CA HIS A 104 -15.14 -17.70 -2.84
C HIS A 104 -14.82 -17.51 -4.33
N ARG A 105 -14.54 -18.57 -5.10
CA ARG A 105 -14.40 -18.54 -6.56
C ARG A 105 -15.65 -18.00 -7.26
N LEU A 106 -16.83 -18.30 -6.72
CA LEU A 106 -18.13 -17.87 -7.27
C LEU A 106 -18.47 -16.39 -6.95
N MET A 107 -17.60 -15.71 -6.19
CA MET A 107 -17.80 -14.32 -5.83
C MET A 107 -17.60 -13.39 -7.03
N ASN A 108 -18.34 -12.28 -7.06
CA ASN A 108 -18.38 -11.35 -8.17
C ASN A 108 -16.97 -10.85 -8.56
N SER A 109 -16.66 -10.77 -9.85
CA SER A 109 -15.39 -10.27 -10.37
C SER A 109 -15.07 -8.86 -9.86
N SER A 110 -16.08 -7.98 -9.68
CA SER A 110 -15.88 -6.65 -9.09
C SER A 110 -15.30 -6.70 -7.67
N PHE A 111 -15.75 -7.66 -6.85
CA PHE A 111 -15.26 -7.84 -5.50
C PHE A 111 -13.78 -8.22 -5.51
N LYS A 112 -13.40 -9.19 -6.35
CA LYS A 112 -12.00 -9.63 -6.49
C LYS A 112 -11.10 -8.48 -6.93
N ILE A 113 -11.53 -7.71 -7.93
CA ILE A 113 -10.81 -6.53 -8.43
C ILE A 113 -10.62 -5.50 -7.32
N GLY A 114 -11.64 -5.26 -6.48
CA GLY A 114 -11.53 -4.32 -5.38
C GLY A 114 -10.41 -4.67 -4.38
N PHE A 115 -10.27 -5.95 -4.03
CA PHE A 115 -9.16 -6.42 -3.19
C PHE A 115 -7.80 -6.35 -3.90
N TYR A 116 -7.73 -6.64 -5.20
CA TYR A 116 -6.49 -6.47 -5.97
C TYR A 116 -6.05 -5.02 -6.01
N ILE A 117 -6.97 -4.07 -6.21
CA ILE A 117 -6.67 -2.64 -6.16
C ILE A 117 -6.13 -2.25 -4.77
N PHE A 118 -6.69 -2.78 -3.69
CA PHE A 118 -6.18 -2.53 -2.34
C PHE A 118 -4.71 -2.95 -2.18
N TRP A 119 -4.36 -4.18 -2.57
CA TRP A 119 -2.99 -4.68 -2.46
C TRP A 119 -2.02 -3.97 -3.42
N LEU A 120 -2.46 -3.65 -4.64
CA LEU A 120 -1.65 -2.86 -5.57
C LEU A 120 -1.41 -1.44 -5.03
N THR A 121 -2.40 -0.85 -4.37
CA THR A 121 -2.26 0.46 -3.69
C THR A 121 -1.26 0.37 -2.55
N TRP A 122 -1.32 -0.70 -1.75
CA TRP A 122 -0.35 -0.97 -0.67
C TRP A 122 1.09 -1.06 -1.19
N ILE A 123 1.29 -1.85 -2.24
CA ILE A 123 2.60 -2.04 -2.86
C ILE A 123 3.07 -0.72 -3.49
N GLY A 124 2.20 -0.03 -4.23
CA GLY A 124 2.50 1.27 -4.85
C GLY A 124 2.86 2.35 -3.84
N ASN A 125 2.12 2.41 -2.72
CA ASN A 125 2.42 3.30 -1.59
C ASN A 125 3.85 3.05 -1.10
N SER A 126 4.18 1.80 -0.80
CA SER A 126 5.49 1.40 -0.28
C SER A 126 6.62 1.62 -1.29
N LEU A 127 6.37 1.34 -2.57
CA LEU A 127 7.32 1.56 -3.66
C LEU A 127 7.65 3.04 -3.83
N SER A 128 6.67 3.93 -3.64
CA SER A 128 6.91 5.38 -3.71
C SER A 128 7.99 5.84 -2.70
N PHE A 129 8.03 5.23 -1.50
CA PHE A 129 9.05 5.50 -0.49
C PHE A 129 10.42 4.91 -0.85
N LEU A 130 10.45 3.79 -1.57
CA LEU A 130 11.68 3.17 -2.06
C LEU A 130 12.33 4.02 -3.18
N LEU A 131 11.51 4.57 -4.08
CA LEU A 131 11.96 5.36 -5.23
C LEU A 131 12.34 6.80 -4.86
N ASN A 132 11.85 7.32 -3.74
CA ASN A 132 12.24 8.65 -3.25
C ASN A 132 13.70 8.63 -2.77
N LYS A 133 14.60 9.22 -3.57
CA LYS A 133 16.02 9.38 -3.21
C LYS A 133 16.15 10.28 -1.97
N LYS A 134 17.00 9.87 -1.03
CA LYS A 134 17.32 10.69 0.14
C LYS A 134 18.15 11.90 -0.32
N PRO A 135 17.73 13.15 -0.05
CA PRO A 135 18.35 14.34 -0.61
C PRO A 135 19.79 14.59 -0.15
N ASN A 136 20.25 13.95 0.93
CA ASN A 136 21.55 14.22 1.56
C ASN A 136 22.65 13.17 1.34
N ILE A 137 22.40 12.10 0.58
CA ILE A 137 23.43 11.07 0.33
C ILE A 137 24.36 11.50 -0.81
N LEU A 138 23.81 12.11 -1.87
CA LEU A 138 24.59 12.56 -3.03
C LEU A 138 25.58 13.65 -2.69
N ASN A 139 25.21 14.55 -1.76
CA ASN A 139 26.06 15.68 -1.38
C ASN A 139 27.20 15.26 -0.44
N LYS A 140 26.99 14.23 0.40
CA LYS A 140 28.04 13.75 1.31
C LYS A 140 29.08 12.91 0.57
N GLU A 141 28.64 12.06 -0.35
CA GLU A 141 29.52 11.24 -1.19
C GLU A 141 30.34 12.11 -2.15
N SER A 142 29.76 13.17 -2.74
CA SER A 142 30.53 14.13 -3.54
C SER A 142 31.55 14.93 -2.72
N VAL A 143 31.20 15.31 -1.49
CA VAL A 143 32.11 16.06 -0.60
C VAL A 143 33.26 15.18 -0.10
N ASP A 144 32.99 13.92 0.27
CA ASP A 144 34.03 12.97 0.67
C ASP A 144 34.99 12.67 -0.50
N ILE A 145 34.48 12.48 -1.73
CA ILE A 145 35.30 12.26 -2.94
C ILE A 145 36.17 13.48 -3.30
N LEU A 146 35.67 14.70 -3.07
CA LEU A 146 36.44 15.92 -3.30
C LEU A 146 37.52 16.12 -2.24
N SER A 147 37.23 15.81 -0.98
CA SER A 147 38.20 15.87 0.11
C SER A 147 39.35 14.86 -0.07
N ASP A 148 39.07 13.64 -0.55
CA ASP A 148 40.12 12.65 -0.83
C ASP A 148 41.01 13.04 -2.02
N LYS A 149 40.47 13.76 -3.00
CA LYS A 149 41.25 14.26 -4.14
C LYS A 149 42.18 15.41 -3.77
N GLU A 150 41.79 16.30 -2.87
CA GLU A 150 42.68 17.38 -2.38
C GLU A 150 43.85 16.81 -1.57
N ASN A 151 43.61 15.79 -0.74
CA ASN A 151 44.66 15.17 0.08
C ASN A 151 45.67 14.34 -0.73
N MET A 152 45.34 13.90 -1.94
CA MET A 152 46.29 13.22 -2.85
C MET A 152 47.18 14.16 -3.67
N ASN A 153 46.82 15.44 -3.74
CA ASN A 153 47.54 16.45 -4.52
C ASN A 153 48.48 17.33 -3.66
N GLN A 154 48.57 17.07 -2.35
CA GLN A 154 49.54 17.65 -1.42
C GLN A 154 50.66 16.66 -1.12
#